data_AF-G7ZIX1-F1
#
_entry.id   AF-G7ZIX1-F1
#
_cell.length_a   1.000
_cell.length_b   1.000
_cell.length_c   1.000
_cell.angle_alpha   90.00
_cell.angle_beta   90.00
_cell.angle_gamma   90.00
#
_symmetry.space_group_name_H-M   'P 1'
#
loop_
_entity.id
_entity.type
_entity.pdbx_description
1 polymer ?
#
loop_
_entity_poly.entity_id
_entity_poly.type
_entity_poly.pdbx_seq_one_letter_code
_entity_poly.pdbx_strand_id
1 'polypeptide(L)' 'MLSDHQRAVLADIVVDPDAWAAHVLDEFGPEAGMAHLEAKVARAAPVYEAARRTLGSAYRTRAERTALPGGP' A
#
# COMPACT_ATOMS: atom_id res chain seq x y z
N MET A 1 -1.75 -5.31 12.87
CA MET A 1 -0.47 -5.16 12.16
C MET A 1 -0.67 -5.65 10.74
N LEU A 2 -0.14 -4.95 9.72
CA LEU A 2 -0.34 -5.33 8.31
C LEU A 2 0.44 -6.61 7.97
N SER A 3 -0.17 -7.48 7.15
CA SER A 3 0.57 -8.56 6.49
C SER A 3 1.50 -8.01 5.41
N ASP A 4 2.50 -8.79 5.02
CA ASP A 4 3.47 -8.36 4.00
C ASP A 4 2.80 -8.07 2.66
N HIS A 5 1.78 -8.85 2.29
CA HIS A 5 1.00 -8.60 1.08
C HIS A 5 0.20 -7.29 1.18
N GLN A 6 -0.47 -7.04 2.29
CA GLN A 6 -1.21 -5.78 2.50
C GLN A 6 -0.26 -4.58 2.45
N ARG A 7 0.91 -4.68 3.09
CA ARG A 7 1.94 -3.63 3.07
C ARG A 7 2.42 -3.36 1.65
N ALA A 8 2.68 -4.39 0.85
CA ALA A 8 3.14 -4.26 -0.53
C ALA A 8 2.07 -3.62 -1.44
N VAL A 9 0.81 -4.06 -1.32
CA VAL A 9 -0.31 -3.46 -2.08
C VAL A 9 -0.51 -2.00 -1.70
N LEU A 10 -0.44 -1.67 -0.40
CA LEU A 10 -0.55 -0.29 0.05
C LEU A 10 0.65 0.55 -0.41
N ALA A 11 1.87 0.01 -0.41
CA ALA A 11 3.07 0.71 -0.88
C ALA A 11 2.95 1.16 -2.34
N ASP A 12 2.16 0.47 -3.18
CA ASP A 12 1.89 0.92 -4.55
C ASP A 12 1.19 2.28 -4.61
N ILE A 13 0.35 2.58 -3.62
CA ILE A 13 -0.54 3.75 -3.62
C ILE A 13 -0.19 4.81 -2.55
N VAL A 14 0.52 4.45 -1.48
CA VAL A 14 0.96 5.37 -0.42
C VAL A 14 2.47 5.28 -0.20
N VAL A 15 3.08 6.34 0.33
CA VAL A 15 4.53 6.41 0.57
C VAL A 15 4.94 5.63 1.82
N ASP A 16 4.15 5.73 2.89
CA ASP A 16 4.36 5.01 4.14
C ASP A 16 3.09 4.20 4.49
N PRO A 17 3.06 2.90 4.14
CA PRO A 17 1.91 2.03 4.40
C PRO A 17 1.58 1.85 5.87
N ASP A 18 2.60 1.76 6.72
CA ASP A 18 2.42 1.48 8.14
C ASP A 18 1.89 2.73 8.85
N ALA A 19 2.42 3.93 8.54
CA ALA A 19 1.89 5.19 9.06
C ALA A 19 0.47 5.46 8.55
N TRP A 20 0.18 5.19 7.28
CA TRP A 20 -1.18 5.34 6.74
C TRP A 20 -2.16 4.38 7.43
N ALA A 21 -1.76 3.12 7.66
CA ALA A 21 -2.62 2.16 8.33
C ALA A 21 -2.85 2.52 9.81
N ALA A 22 -1.84 3.03 10.50
CA ALA A 22 -1.98 3.54 11.86
C ALA A 22 -2.98 4.71 11.90
N HIS A 23 -2.90 5.65 10.94
CA HIS A 23 -3.83 6.77 10.85
C HIS A 23 -5.28 6.30 10.64
N VAL A 24 -5.52 5.34 9.75
CA VAL A 24 -6.88 4.79 9.51
C VAL A 24 -7.44 4.11 10.76
N LEU A 25 -6.60 3.38 11.51
CA LEU A 25 -7.04 2.73 12.75
C LEU A 25 -7.33 3.76 13.86
N ASP A 26 -6.58 4.85 13.91
CA ASP A 26 -6.82 5.96 14.83
C ASP A 26 -8.10 6.73 14.50
N GLU A 27 -8.31 7.06 13.21
CA GLU A 27 -9.45 7.86 12.74
C GLU A 27 -10.79 7.12 12.88
N PHE A 28 -10.84 5.84 12.49
CA PHE A 28 -12.09 5.08 12.44
C PHE A 28 -12.26 4.12 13.64
N GLY A 29 -11.24 3.99 14.48
CA GLY A 29 -11.17 2.95 15.50
C GLY A 29 -10.81 1.58 14.92
N PRO A 30 -10.55 0.58 15.79
CA PRO A 30 -9.92 -0.68 15.37
C PRO A 30 -10.74 -1.51 14.38
N GLU A 31 -12.05 -1.63 14.61
CA GLU A 31 -12.94 -2.50 13.82
C GLU A 31 -13.24 -1.89 12.45
N ALA A 32 -13.76 -0.66 12.43
CA ALA A 32 -14.06 0.04 11.18
C ALA A 32 -12.77 0.38 10.41
N GLY A 33 -11.69 0.72 11.11
CA GLY A 33 -10.38 0.93 10.49
C GLY A 33 -9.86 -0.32 9.78
N MET A 34 -9.95 -1.50 10.40
CA MET A 34 -9.58 -2.76 9.73
C MET A 34 -10.43 -3.04 8.49
N ALA A 35 -11.75 -2.84 8.56
CA ALA A 35 -12.62 -2.99 7.39
C ALA A 35 -12.25 -1.99 6.27
N HIS A 36 -11.88 -0.76 6.62
CA HIS A 36 -11.38 0.24 5.67
C HIS A 36 -10.06 -0.18 5.02
N LEU A 37 -9.12 -0.72 5.80
CA LEU A 37 -7.85 -1.26 5.30
C LEU A 37 -8.08 -2.41 4.32
N GLU A 38 -8.90 -3.39 4.70
CA GLU A 38 -9.22 -4.54 3.85
C GLU A 38 -9.89 -4.11 2.54
N ALA A 39 -10.88 -3.22 2.62
CA ALA A 39 -11.54 -2.68 1.43
C ALA A 39 -10.57 -1.90 0.53
N LYS A 40 -9.60 -1.17 1.10
CA LYS A 40 -8.58 -0.47 0.32
C LYS A 40 -7.66 -1.45 -0.40
N VAL A 41 -7.16 -2.45 0.31
CA VAL A 41 -6.27 -3.49 -0.25
C VAL A 41 -7.00 -4.28 -1.33
N ALA A 42 -8.23 -4.73 -1.10
CA ALA A 42 -9.01 -5.48 -2.07
C ALA A 42 -9.23 -4.71 -3.38
N ARG A 43 -9.40 -3.38 -3.30
CA ARG A 43 -9.53 -2.51 -4.48
C ARG A 43 -8.22 -2.32 -5.24
N ALA A 44 -7.10 -2.19 -4.52
CA ALA A 44 -5.80 -1.90 -5.13
C ALA A 44 -5.08 -3.16 -5.64
N ALA A 45 -5.32 -4.32 -5.02
CA ALA A 45 -4.59 -5.56 -5.31
C ALA A 45 -4.60 -5.97 -6.79
N PRO A 46 -5.71 -5.92 -7.55
CA PRO A 46 -5.70 -6.32 -8.96
C PRO A 46 -4.76 -5.48 -9.83
N VAL A 47 -4.71 -4.16 -9.57
CA VAL A 47 -3.85 -3.23 -10.31
C VAL A 47 -2.39 -3.44 -9.93
N TYR A 48 -2.11 -3.57 -8.64
CA TYR A 48 -0.79 -3.92 -8.12
C TYR A 48 -0.26 -5.21 -8.77
N GLU A 49 -1.04 -6.30 -8.75
CA GLU A 49 -0.63 -7.59 -9.31
C GLU A 49 -0.48 -7.56 -10.83
N ALA A 50 -1.29 -6.77 -11.54
CA ALA A 50 -1.11 -6.55 -12.97
C ALA A 50 0.21 -5.82 -13.26
N ALA A 51 0.46 -4.70 -12.57
CA ALA A 51 1.68 -3.90 -12.75
C ALA A 51 2.94 -4.71 -12.42
N ARG A 52 2.90 -5.49 -11.33
CA ARG A 52 3.99 -6.39 -10.94
C ARG A 52 4.27 -7.46 -11.97
N ARG A 53 3.24 -8.05 -12.58
CA ARG A 53 3.41 -9.05 -13.64
C ARG A 53 3.95 -8.46 -14.93
N THR A 54 3.51 -7.26 -15.30
CA THR A 54 3.95 -6.58 -16.52
C THR A 54 5.38 -6.07 -16.45
N LEU A 55 5.75 -5.45 -15.32
CA LEU A 55 7.05 -4.77 -15.18
C LEU A 55 8.13 -5.65 -14.53
N GLY A 56 7.74 -6.74 -13.86
CA GLY A 56 8.69 -7.68 -13.26
C GLY A 56 9.67 -6.99 -12.31
N SER A 57 10.97 -7.15 -12.56
CA SER A 57 12.04 -6.54 -11.75
C SER A 57 12.16 -5.01 -11.90
N ALA A 58 11.55 -4.43 -12.94
CA ALA A 58 11.52 -2.98 -13.13
C ALA A 58 10.37 -2.32 -12.36
N TYR A 59 9.43 -3.10 -11.80
CA TYR A 59 8.34 -2.58 -11.00
C TYR A 59 8.88 -1.89 -9.74
N ARG A 60 8.36 -0.70 -9.45
CA ARG A 60 8.60 0.02 -8.20
C ARG A 60 7.28 0.57 -7.69
N THR A 61 6.99 0.33 -6.43
CA THR A 61 5.86 0.89 -5.68
C THR A 61 6.01 2.41 -5.50
N ARG A 62 4.95 3.11 -5.05
CA ARG A 62 5.05 4.54 -4.74
C ARG A 62 6.08 4.80 -3.64
N ALA A 63 6.05 4.01 -2.57
CA ALA A 63 7.03 4.07 -1.49
C ALA A 63 8.47 3.99 -2.02
N GLU A 64 8.76 3.02 -2.88
CA GLU A 64 10.10 2.85 -3.47
C GLU A 64 10.50 3.98 -4.42
N ARG A 65 9.55 4.52 -5.21
CA ARG A 65 9.83 5.65 -6.11
C ARG A 65 10.19 6.91 -5.33
N THR A 66 9.54 7.17 -4.19
CA THR A 66 9.80 8.32 -3.33
C THR A 66 11.09 8.18 -2.51
N ALA A 67 11.51 6.96 -2.18
CA ALA A 67 12.75 6.71 -1.44
C ALA A 67 14.04 6.92 -2.26
N LEU A 68 13.93 7.09 -3.59
CA LEU A 68 15.08 7.27 -4.46
C LEU A 68 15.53 8.74 -4.49
N PRO A 69 16.84 9.02 -4.26
CA PRO A 69 17.37 10.37 -4.39
C PRO A 69 17.31 10.80 -5.86
N GLY A 70 16.34 11.66 -6.19
CA GLY A 70 16.13 12.23 -7.54
C GLY A 70 14.73 12.06 -8.14
N GLY A 71 13.75 11.49 -7.42
CA GLY A 71 12.34 11.52 -7.85
C GLY A 71 11.66 12.85 -7.53
N PRO A 72 10.66 13.31 -8.32
CA PRO A 72 10.07 14.65 -8.25
C PRO A 72 9.41 14.99 -6.91
#